data_AF-A0A4C1WI30-F1
#
_entry.id   AF-A0A4C1WI30-F1
#
_cell.length_a   1.000
_cell.length_b   1.000
_cell.length_c   1.000
_cell.angle_alpha   90.00
_cell.angle_beta   90.00
_cell.angle_gamma   90.00
#
_symmetry.space_group_name_H-M   'P 1'
#
loop_
_entity.id
_entity.type
_entity.pdbx_description
1 polymer ?
#
loop_
_entity_poly.entity_id
_entity_poly.type
_entity_poly.pdbx_seq_one_letter_code
_entity_poly.pdbx_strand_id
1 'polypeptide(L)'
;MSRKLADRDIEQLLAALEDGNVSEDGLEDESEDNETFFAYAREIIQEKEDEDAEDHEDPTYSDPPLVQNFPGSSSEIIFSLSMQEVEHVRSYWHSKFGYDPVRSTMPVNRFEMIRSYLHFNDNNKHHPRDHSDHDRLHKIRPVIEQLNTTFSLVAIDQRLSIDEQMCSTKIAHFLKQYLPNKPHKWGYKLFVVCNLMGYAYKFEVYSGQEKTTDKPPNEPDL
;
A
#
# COMPACT_ATOMS: atom_id res chain seq x y z
N MET A 1 22.25 0.65 34.97
CA MET A 1 23.55 0.23 34.39
C MET A 1 23.26 -0.41 33.04
N SER A 2 23.42 0.33 31.95
CA SER A 2 23.18 -0.18 30.59
C SER A 2 24.45 -0.87 30.10
N ARG A 3 24.39 -2.19 29.87
CA ARG A 3 25.48 -2.92 29.20
C ARG A 3 25.37 -2.63 27.71
N LYS A 4 26.44 -2.09 27.11
CA LYS A 4 26.59 -2.10 25.65
C LYS A 4 26.69 -3.56 25.22
N LEU A 5 25.78 -3.99 24.36
CA LEU A 5 25.87 -5.28 23.66
C LEU A 5 27.10 -5.24 22.75
N ALA A 6 27.94 -6.26 22.82
CA ALA A 6 29.08 -6.39 21.93
C ALA A 6 28.59 -6.87 20.55
N ASP A 7 29.32 -6.60 19.47
CA ASP A 7 28.92 -6.96 18.10
C ASP A 7 28.56 -8.45 17.94
N ARG A 8 29.17 -9.31 18.77
CA ARG A 8 28.87 -10.76 18.86
C ARG A 8 27.46 -11.08 19.37
N ASP A 9 26.88 -10.22 20.20
CA ASP A 9 25.53 -10.39 20.73
C ASP A 9 24.46 -9.97 19.69
N ILE A 10 24.83 -9.07 18.76
CA ILE A 10 23.97 -8.68 17.63
C ILE A 10 23.95 -9.78 16.57
N GLU A 11 25.11 -10.38 16.26
CA GLU A 11 25.18 -11.53 15.33
C GLU A 11 24.41 -12.76 15.86
N GLN A 12 24.39 -12.99 17.18
CA GLN A 12 23.58 -14.08 17.76
C GLN A 12 22.07 -13.82 17.71
N LEU A 13 21.64 -12.56 17.80
CA LEU A 13 20.21 -12.20 17.69
C LEU A 13 19.74 -12.22 16.22
N LEU A 14 20.62 -11.88 15.28
CA LEU A 14 20.37 -12.04 13.85
C LEU A 14 20.27 -13.53 13.48
N ALA A 15 21.14 -14.39 14.03
CA ALA A 15 21.05 -15.84 13.86
C ALA A 15 19.78 -16.46 14.49
N ALA A 16 19.32 -15.96 15.64
CA ALA A 16 18.11 -16.47 16.29
C ALA A 16 16.81 -16.05 15.57
N LEU A 17 16.84 -14.99 14.76
CA LEU A 17 15.75 -14.58 13.86
C LEU A 17 15.78 -15.36 12.54
N GLU A 18 16.94 -15.80 12.08
CA GLU A 18 17.11 -16.73 10.95
C GLU A 18 16.61 -18.17 11.26
N ASP A 19 16.59 -18.58 12.53
CA ASP A 19 16.28 -19.96 12.96
C ASP A 19 14.82 -20.23 13.40
N GLY A 20 13.89 -19.26 13.32
CA GLY A 20 12.43 -19.49 13.42
C GLY A 20 11.88 -20.11 14.73
N ASN A 21 12.58 -20.01 15.86
CA ASN A 21 12.29 -20.76 17.09
C ASN A 21 11.07 -20.29 17.94
N VAL A 22 10.07 -19.62 17.35
CA VAL A 22 8.82 -19.24 18.05
C VAL A 22 7.60 -19.52 17.14
N SER A 23 6.80 -20.55 17.48
CA SER A 23 5.65 -21.00 16.68
C SER A 23 4.31 -20.37 17.08
N GLU A 24 3.40 -20.36 16.10
CA GLU A 24 1.93 -20.24 16.26
C GLU A 24 1.34 -21.44 17.02
N ASP A 25 0.25 -21.21 17.75
CA ASP A 25 -0.86 -22.16 17.93
C ASP A 25 -2.09 -21.46 18.55
N GLY A 26 -3.26 -21.65 17.94
CA GLY A 26 -4.56 -21.26 18.50
C GLY A 26 -5.67 -20.91 17.50
N LEU A 27 -5.92 -21.77 16.51
CA LEU A 27 -7.16 -21.76 15.73
C LEU A 27 -8.28 -22.43 16.53
N GLU A 28 -9.41 -21.74 16.72
CA GLU A 28 -10.71 -22.37 16.93
C GLU A 28 -11.73 -21.74 15.96
N ASP A 29 -12.47 -22.64 15.30
CA ASP A 29 -13.56 -22.45 14.34
C ASP A 29 -14.74 -21.65 14.90
N GLU A 30 -15.30 -20.75 14.08
CA GLU A 30 -16.75 -20.47 14.09
C GLU A 30 -17.27 -20.57 12.65
N SER A 31 -17.60 -21.79 12.26
CA SER A 31 -18.31 -22.14 11.03
C SER A 31 -19.82 -22.07 11.27
N GLU A 32 -20.49 -21.08 10.69
CA GLU A 32 -21.85 -21.17 10.11
C GLU A 32 -22.29 -19.84 9.47
N ASP A 33 -21.78 -18.68 9.92
CA ASP A 33 -22.13 -17.37 9.32
C ASP A 33 -21.28 -16.99 8.08
N ASN A 34 -20.11 -17.62 7.92
CA ASN A 34 -19.19 -17.34 6.82
C ASN A 34 -19.68 -17.88 5.47
N GLU A 35 -20.37 -19.02 5.43
CA GLU A 35 -20.88 -19.58 4.17
C GLU A 35 -21.93 -18.67 3.53
N THR A 36 -22.83 -18.09 4.32
CA THR A 36 -23.82 -17.10 3.85
C THR A 36 -23.17 -15.81 3.36
N PHE A 37 -22.12 -15.33 4.03
CA PHE A 37 -21.38 -14.13 3.60
C PHE A 37 -20.61 -14.37 2.29
N PHE A 38 -19.95 -15.53 2.15
CA PHE A 38 -19.23 -15.88 0.91
C PHE A 38 -20.16 -16.26 -0.24
N ALA A 39 -21.39 -16.73 0.03
CA ALA A 39 -22.41 -16.94 -0.99
C ALA A 39 -22.94 -15.59 -1.52
N TYR A 40 -23.28 -14.66 -0.61
CA TYR A 40 -23.75 -13.32 -0.97
C TYR A 40 -22.67 -12.50 -1.69
N ALA A 41 -21.41 -12.61 -1.25
CA ALA A 41 -20.28 -11.97 -1.93
C ALA A 41 -20.05 -12.55 -3.34
N ARG A 42 -20.26 -13.87 -3.54
CA ARG A 42 -20.16 -14.50 -4.87
C ARG A 42 -21.28 -14.06 -5.80
N GLU A 43 -22.50 -13.90 -5.29
CA GLU A 43 -23.64 -13.42 -6.08
C GLU A 43 -23.42 -11.98 -6.57
N ILE A 44 -22.91 -11.09 -5.71
CA ILE A 44 -22.54 -9.71 -6.09
C ILE A 44 -21.38 -9.66 -7.08
N ILE A 45 -20.40 -10.56 -6.94
CA ILE A 45 -19.28 -10.66 -7.88
C ILE A 45 -19.79 -11.15 -9.24
N GLN A 46 -20.68 -12.14 -9.27
CA GLN A 46 -21.25 -12.66 -10.51
C GLN A 46 -22.12 -11.61 -11.21
N GLU A 47 -22.97 -10.88 -10.47
CA GLU A 47 -23.77 -9.77 -11.02
C GLU A 47 -22.88 -8.68 -11.63
N LYS A 48 -21.72 -8.39 -11.01
CA LYS A 48 -20.76 -7.42 -11.55
C LYS A 48 -19.94 -7.95 -12.72
N GLU A 49 -19.56 -9.22 -12.70
CA GLU A 49 -18.87 -9.85 -13.83
C GLU A 49 -19.81 -9.97 -15.05
N ASP A 50 -21.11 -10.15 -14.84
CA ASP A 50 -22.13 -10.15 -15.89
C ASP A 50 -22.47 -8.73 -16.38
N GLU A 51 -22.44 -7.70 -15.52
CA GLU A 51 -22.51 -6.28 -15.93
C GLU A 51 -21.26 -5.83 -16.72
N ASP A 52 -20.06 -6.26 -16.31
CA ASP A 52 -18.78 -5.94 -16.98
C ASP A 52 -18.59 -6.76 -18.28
N ALA A 53 -19.32 -7.86 -18.47
CA ALA A 53 -19.30 -8.67 -19.70
C ALA A 53 -20.17 -8.08 -20.83
N GLU A 54 -21.05 -7.12 -20.53
CA GLU A 54 -21.83 -6.36 -21.51
C GLU A 54 -21.17 -5.03 -21.94
N ASP A 55 -19.94 -4.75 -21.48
CA ASP A 55 -19.13 -3.68 -22.05
C ASP A 55 -18.68 -4.08 -23.47
N HIS A 56 -19.50 -3.72 -24.45
CA HIS A 56 -19.03 -3.56 -25.82
C HIS A 56 -17.79 -2.64 -25.78
N GLU A 57 -16.60 -3.21 -26.01
CA GLU A 57 -15.36 -2.46 -26.23
C GLU A 57 -15.67 -1.34 -27.25
N ASP A 58 -15.80 -0.10 -26.76
CA ASP A 58 -15.90 1.06 -27.63
C ASP A 58 -14.55 1.18 -28.34
N PRO A 59 -14.46 0.92 -29.66
CA PRO A 59 -13.20 0.93 -30.39
C PRO A 59 -12.55 2.32 -30.43
N THR A 60 -13.24 3.34 -29.89
CA THR A 60 -12.77 4.72 -29.82
C THR A 60 -12.32 5.15 -28.41
N TYR A 61 -12.42 4.29 -27.39
CA TYR A 61 -11.92 4.61 -26.06
C TYR A 61 -10.40 4.62 -26.03
N SER A 62 -9.83 5.80 -25.79
CA SER A 62 -8.41 6.04 -25.63
C SER A 62 -8.17 6.52 -24.21
N ASP A 63 -7.21 5.88 -23.51
CA ASP A 63 -6.83 6.29 -22.15
C ASP A 63 -6.51 7.80 -22.13
N PRO A 64 -7.10 8.58 -21.22
CA PRO A 64 -6.81 10.00 -21.13
C PRO A 64 -5.34 10.20 -20.74
N PRO A 65 -4.70 11.29 -21.22
CA PRO A 65 -3.28 11.53 -20.98
C PRO A 65 -2.99 11.67 -19.48
N LEU A 66 -1.82 11.16 -19.07
CA LEU A 66 -1.31 11.30 -17.70
C LEU A 66 -1.36 12.77 -17.25
N VAL A 67 -1.87 13.01 -16.03
CA VAL A 67 -1.89 14.35 -15.44
C VAL A 67 -0.45 14.73 -15.07
N GLN A 68 0.23 15.42 -15.99
CA GLN A 68 1.65 15.76 -15.83
C GLN A 68 1.90 16.99 -14.94
N ASN A 69 0.86 17.77 -14.60
CA ASN A 69 0.99 18.96 -13.77
C ASN A 69 -0.22 19.14 -12.84
N PHE A 70 -0.05 18.87 -11.55
CA PHE A 70 -1.02 19.29 -10.54
C PHE A 70 -0.86 20.80 -10.30
N PRO A 71 -1.90 21.63 -10.47
CA PRO A 71 -1.80 23.04 -10.09
C PRO A 71 -1.51 23.14 -8.58
N GLY A 72 -0.75 24.16 -8.16
CA GLY A 72 -0.33 24.31 -6.75
C GLY A 72 -1.48 24.32 -5.73
N SER A 73 -2.69 24.67 -6.18
CA SER A 73 -3.94 24.56 -5.44
C SER A 73 -4.34 23.12 -5.07
N SER A 74 -3.98 22.12 -5.88
CA SER A 74 -4.32 20.72 -5.62
C SER A 74 -3.47 20.09 -4.52
N SER A 75 -2.19 20.46 -4.42
CA SER A 75 -1.33 20.00 -3.31
C SER A 75 -1.77 20.55 -1.96
N GLU A 76 -2.26 21.79 -1.93
CA GLU A 76 -2.82 22.42 -0.73
C GLU A 76 -4.09 21.70 -0.24
N ILE A 77 -4.92 21.22 -1.17
CA ILE A 77 -6.07 20.38 -0.84
C ILE A 77 -5.57 19.09 -0.18
N ILE A 78 -4.69 18.31 -0.83
CA ILE A 78 -4.23 17.02 -0.27
C ILE A 78 -3.62 17.17 1.12
N PHE A 79 -2.81 18.22 1.34
CA PHE A 79 -2.25 18.53 2.66
C PHE A 79 -3.33 18.92 3.67
N SER A 80 -4.34 19.69 3.27
CA SER A 80 -5.47 20.02 4.13
C SER A 80 -6.30 18.78 4.51
N LEU A 81 -6.48 17.85 3.56
CA LEU A 81 -7.18 16.59 3.79
C LEU A 81 -6.43 15.67 4.77
N SER A 82 -5.09 15.75 4.82
CA SER A 82 -4.30 14.92 5.75
C SER A 82 -4.29 15.47 7.18
N MET A 83 -4.55 16.77 7.37
CA MET A 83 -4.60 17.39 8.69
C MET A 83 -5.96 17.25 9.40
N GLN A 84 -7.06 17.17 8.63
CA GLN A 84 -8.42 17.12 9.18
C GLN A 84 -9.13 15.84 8.80
N GLU A 85 -9.05 14.79 9.62
CA GLU A 85 -9.79 13.56 9.33
C GLU A 85 -11.31 13.78 9.42
N VAL A 86 -12.00 13.64 8.29
CA VAL A 86 -13.46 13.54 8.21
C VAL A 86 -13.83 12.20 7.60
N GLU A 87 -14.93 11.61 8.08
CA GLU A 87 -15.37 10.27 7.68
C GLU A 87 -15.65 10.13 6.17
N HIS A 88 -16.13 11.21 5.55
CA HIS A 88 -16.44 11.25 4.12
C HIS A 88 -15.74 12.42 3.44
N VAL A 89 -15.06 12.14 2.33
CA VAL A 89 -14.34 13.16 1.55
C VAL A 89 -15.28 14.26 1.01
N ARG A 90 -16.55 13.96 0.74
CA ARG A 90 -17.50 15.02 0.34
C ARG A 90 -17.80 16.03 1.47
N SER A 91 -17.56 15.67 2.73
CA SER A 91 -17.85 16.53 3.88
C SER A 91 -17.00 17.81 3.89
N TYR A 92 -15.81 17.82 3.29
CA TYR A 92 -15.00 19.04 3.14
C TYR A 92 -15.72 20.12 2.32
N TRP A 93 -16.68 19.76 1.48
CA TRP A 93 -17.48 20.70 0.68
C TRP A 93 -18.85 21.02 1.29
N HIS A 94 -19.16 20.52 2.49
CA HIS A 94 -20.43 20.79 3.14
C HIS A 94 -20.62 22.29 3.38
N SER A 95 -21.84 22.80 3.19
CA SER A 95 -22.12 24.25 3.25
C SER A 95 -21.81 24.86 4.63
N LYS A 96 -22.10 24.11 5.70
CA LYS A 96 -22.02 24.55 7.10
C LYS A 96 -20.82 24.01 7.88
N PHE A 97 -20.31 22.84 7.49
CA PHE A 97 -19.30 22.08 8.24
C PHE A 97 -18.09 21.70 7.37
N GLY A 98 -18.06 22.17 6.12
CA GLY A 98 -16.93 21.96 5.24
C GLY A 98 -15.74 22.81 5.65
N TYR A 99 -14.62 22.58 4.97
CA TYR A 99 -13.39 23.32 5.19
C TYR A 99 -13.22 24.34 4.07
N ASP A 100 -13.35 25.62 4.42
CA ASP A 100 -13.38 26.72 3.46
C ASP A 100 -12.20 26.72 2.49
N PRO A 101 -10.94 26.52 2.94
CA PRO A 101 -9.81 26.47 2.02
C PRO A 101 -9.91 25.36 0.97
N VAL A 102 -10.42 24.17 1.31
CA VAL A 102 -10.61 23.10 0.31
C VAL A 102 -11.76 23.44 -0.63
N ARG A 103 -12.88 23.92 -0.07
CA ARG A 103 -14.10 24.25 -0.82
C ARG A 103 -13.90 25.41 -1.81
N SER A 104 -13.16 26.44 -1.42
CA SER A 104 -12.88 27.61 -2.27
C SER A 104 -11.86 27.31 -3.37
N THR A 105 -11.02 26.31 -3.16
CA THR A 105 -9.90 26.00 -4.05
C THR A 105 -10.32 25.16 -5.25
N MET A 106 -11.20 24.16 -5.04
CA MET A 106 -11.68 23.30 -6.12
C MET A 106 -13.09 22.80 -5.83
N PRO A 107 -14.02 22.78 -6.81
CA PRO A 107 -15.34 22.15 -6.62
C PRO A 107 -15.23 20.63 -6.41
N VAL A 108 -16.13 20.06 -5.60
CA VAL A 108 -16.13 18.62 -5.25
C VAL A 108 -16.12 17.70 -6.48
N ASN A 109 -16.95 18.00 -7.50
CA ASN A 109 -17.02 17.18 -8.72
C ASN A 109 -15.70 17.19 -9.50
N ARG A 110 -14.99 18.33 -9.51
CA ARG A 110 -13.69 18.44 -10.16
C ARG A 110 -12.65 17.62 -9.41
N PHE A 111 -12.67 17.66 -8.08
CA PHE A 111 -11.79 16.87 -7.23
C PHE A 111 -12.03 15.36 -7.43
N GLU A 112 -13.28 14.91 -7.41
CA GLU A 112 -13.62 13.50 -7.61
C GLU A 112 -13.21 13.00 -9.00
N MET A 113 -13.41 13.82 -10.03
CA MET A 113 -12.96 13.51 -11.39
C MET A 113 -11.43 13.41 -11.49
N ILE A 114 -10.68 14.32 -10.86
CA ILE A 114 -9.21 14.21 -10.84
C ILE A 114 -8.77 12.94 -10.10
N ARG A 115 -9.42 12.64 -8.97
CA ARG A 115 -9.12 11.47 -8.16
C ARG A 115 -9.40 10.16 -8.90
N SER A 116 -10.44 10.09 -9.73
CA SER A 116 -10.77 8.88 -10.50
C SER A 116 -9.79 8.58 -11.63
N TYR A 117 -9.13 9.60 -12.19
CA TYR A 117 -8.17 9.46 -13.29
C TYR A 117 -6.70 9.61 -12.85
N LEU A 118 -6.43 9.50 -11.55
CA LEU A 118 -5.07 9.65 -11.02
C LEU A 118 -4.25 8.40 -11.32
N HIS A 119 -3.26 8.54 -12.21
CA HIS A 119 -2.29 7.49 -12.55
C HIS A 119 -0.87 8.03 -12.46
N PHE A 120 0.06 7.18 -12.03
CA PHE A 120 1.47 7.53 -11.87
C PHE A 120 2.41 6.79 -12.83
N ASN A 121 1.89 5.87 -13.62
CA ASN A 121 2.65 5.13 -14.63
C ASN A 121 1.78 4.85 -15.87
N ASP A 122 2.43 4.55 -16.99
CA ASP A 122 1.79 4.21 -18.26
C ASP A 122 1.27 2.77 -18.23
N ASN A 123 -0.05 2.61 -18.31
CA ASN A 123 -0.70 1.30 -18.27
C ASN A 123 -0.33 0.42 -19.48
N ASN A 124 0.01 1.01 -20.62
CA ASN A 124 0.40 0.26 -21.83
C ASN A 124 1.73 -0.47 -21.67
N LYS A 125 2.52 -0.09 -20.66
CA LYS A 125 3.78 -0.75 -20.30
C LYS A 125 3.61 -1.78 -19.19
N HIS A 126 2.39 -2.02 -18.72
CA HIS A 126 2.15 -3.01 -17.68
C HIS A 126 2.15 -4.40 -18.31
N HIS A 127 3.21 -5.16 -18.04
CA HIS A 127 3.30 -6.52 -18.55
C HIS A 127 2.25 -7.44 -17.91
N PRO A 128 1.75 -8.45 -18.63
CA PRO A 128 0.84 -9.46 -18.07
C PRO A 128 1.53 -10.31 -17.01
N ARG A 129 0.75 -10.98 -16.15
CA ARG A 129 1.25 -11.67 -14.93
C ARG A 129 2.26 -12.79 -15.17
N ASP A 130 2.23 -13.38 -16.36
CA ASP A 130 3.09 -14.48 -16.82
C ASP A 130 4.39 -14.01 -17.46
N HIS A 131 4.52 -12.70 -17.73
CA HIS A 131 5.73 -12.11 -18.27
C HIS A 131 6.85 -12.05 -17.21
N SER A 132 8.11 -12.26 -17.63
CA SER A 132 9.27 -12.20 -16.73
C SER A 132 9.38 -10.85 -16.03
N ASP A 133 9.09 -9.78 -16.76
CA ASP A 133 9.23 -8.39 -16.31
C ASP A 133 7.93 -7.85 -15.68
N HIS A 134 7.04 -8.74 -15.22
CA HIS A 134 5.81 -8.35 -14.56
C HIS A 134 6.08 -7.72 -13.20
N ASP A 135 5.87 -6.41 -13.09
CA ASP A 135 5.89 -5.69 -11.83
C ASP A 135 4.48 -5.55 -11.23
N ARG A 136 4.27 -6.17 -10.06
CA ARG A 136 3.02 -6.06 -9.30
C ARG A 136 2.75 -4.65 -8.76
N LEU A 137 3.78 -3.83 -8.63
CA LEU A 137 3.71 -2.44 -8.16
C LEU A 137 3.81 -1.43 -9.31
N HIS A 138 3.77 -1.86 -10.58
CA HIS A 138 3.97 -1.02 -11.77
C HIS A 138 3.26 0.33 -11.69
N LYS A 139 1.97 0.33 -11.33
CA LYS A 139 1.13 1.54 -11.27
C LYS A 139 1.64 2.61 -10.31
N ILE A 140 2.38 2.25 -9.27
CA ILE A 140 2.92 3.16 -8.24
C ILE A 140 4.45 3.19 -8.20
N ARG A 141 5.13 2.39 -9.04
CA ARG A 141 6.59 2.27 -9.07
C ARG A 141 7.30 3.63 -9.16
N PRO A 142 6.89 4.57 -10.04
CA PRO A 142 7.55 5.87 -10.13
C PRO A 142 7.45 6.69 -8.84
N VAL A 143 6.35 6.56 -8.09
CA VAL A 143 6.17 7.24 -6.80
C VAL A 143 7.11 6.65 -5.75
N ILE A 144 7.18 5.31 -5.66
CA ILE A 144 8.06 4.62 -4.71
C ILE A 144 9.52 5.01 -4.96
N GLU A 145 9.96 4.96 -6.23
CA GLU A 145 11.33 5.32 -6.61
C GLU A 145 11.64 6.78 -6.29
N GLN A 146 10.76 7.70 -6.68
CA GLN A 146 10.95 9.12 -6.40
C GLN A 146 11.04 9.41 -4.89
N LEU A 147 10.18 8.78 -4.08
CA LEU A 147 10.22 8.94 -2.62
C LEU A 147 11.50 8.37 -2.03
N ASN A 148 11.89 7.15 -2.40
CA ASN A 148 13.13 6.54 -1.92
C ASN A 148 14.38 7.34 -2.33
N THR A 149 14.44 7.82 -3.57
CA THR A 149 15.50 8.73 -4.02
C THR A 149 15.53 9.98 -3.16
N THR A 150 14.38 10.62 -2.93
CA THR A 150 14.28 11.84 -2.13
C THR A 150 14.68 11.61 -0.68
N PHE A 151 14.19 10.55 -0.05
CA PHE A 151 14.47 10.22 1.34
C PHE A 151 15.95 9.92 1.58
N SER A 152 16.60 9.28 0.60
CA SER A 152 18.03 8.95 0.64
C SER A 152 18.98 10.16 0.55
N LEU A 153 18.49 11.35 0.19
CA LEU A 153 19.30 12.58 0.15
C LEU A 153 19.70 13.06 1.54
N VAL A 154 18.99 12.62 2.59
CA VAL A 154 19.32 12.94 3.98
C VAL A 154 20.43 12.00 4.46
N ALA A 155 21.45 12.56 5.11
CA ALA A 155 22.56 11.78 5.65
C ALA A 155 22.08 10.69 6.63
N ILE A 156 22.62 9.49 6.43
CA ILE A 156 22.27 8.31 7.22
C ILE A 156 22.88 8.41 8.63
N ASP A 157 22.06 8.19 9.66
CA ASP A 157 22.48 8.08 11.06
C ASP A 157 23.15 6.72 11.32
N GLN A 158 24.04 6.66 12.30
CA GLN A 158 24.67 5.41 12.76
C GLN A 158 23.66 4.44 13.40
N ARG A 159 22.56 4.95 13.95
CA ARG A 159 21.54 4.14 14.64
C ARG A 159 20.30 4.02 13.77
N LEU A 160 20.17 2.86 13.14
CA LEU A 160 19.06 2.51 12.27
C LEU A 160 18.22 1.39 12.88
N SER A 161 16.94 1.38 12.53
CA SER A 161 16.00 0.30 12.79
C SER A 161 15.30 -0.06 11.49
N ILE A 162 15.06 -1.35 11.31
CA ILE A 162 14.26 -1.89 10.21
C ILE A 162 13.05 -2.56 10.87
N ASP A 163 11.86 -2.19 10.44
CA ASP A 163 10.62 -2.77 10.96
C ASP A 163 9.51 -2.74 9.89
N GLU A 164 8.44 -3.45 10.19
CA GLU A 164 7.24 -3.55 9.38
C GLU A 164 6.25 -2.44 9.73
N GLN A 165 5.88 -1.65 8.73
CA GLN A 165 4.81 -0.67 8.81
C GLN A 165 3.57 -1.15 8.04
N MET A 166 2.39 -0.94 8.62
CA MET A 166 1.13 -1.23 7.96
C MET A 166 0.51 0.05 7.41
N CYS A 167 0.19 0.05 6.11
CA CYS A 167 -0.67 1.04 5.48
C CYS A 167 -2.08 0.46 5.35
N SER A 168 -2.93 0.73 6.33
CA SER A 168 -4.27 0.15 6.47
C SER A 168 -5.16 0.44 5.28
N THR A 169 -5.89 -0.58 4.80
CA THR A 169 -6.91 -0.38 3.76
C THR A 169 -8.07 -1.35 3.91
N LYS A 170 -9.27 -0.88 3.59
CA LYS A 170 -10.49 -1.71 3.48
C LYS A 170 -10.69 -2.26 2.07
N ILE A 171 -9.90 -1.81 1.08
CA ILE A 171 -10.06 -2.20 -0.32
C ILE A 171 -9.70 -3.69 -0.50
N ALA A 172 -10.44 -4.38 -1.36
CA ALA A 172 -10.06 -5.71 -1.83
C ALA A 172 -8.94 -5.57 -2.86
N HIS A 173 -7.74 -6.04 -2.53
CA HIS A 173 -6.58 -6.00 -3.42
C HIS A 173 -5.66 -7.19 -3.13
N PHE A 174 -5.06 -7.79 -4.16
CA PHE A 174 -4.24 -8.99 -4.02
C PHE A 174 -2.94 -8.78 -3.22
N LEU A 175 -2.45 -7.54 -3.14
CA LEU A 175 -1.29 -7.18 -2.30
C LEU A 175 -1.62 -6.95 -0.83
N LYS A 176 -2.91 -6.96 -0.46
CA LYS A 176 -3.33 -6.74 0.92
C LYS A 176 -2.88 -7.90 1.79
N GLN A 177 -2.24 -7.58 2.91
CA GLN A 177 -1.74 -8.52 3.91
C GLN A 177 -2.54 -8.42 5.20
N TYR A 178 -2.61 -9.53 5.92
CA TYR A 178 -3.11 -9.60 7.29
C TYR A 178 -1.94 -9.68 8.27
N LEU A 179 -1.86 -8.75 9.23
CA LEU A 179 -0.91 -8.77 10.32
C LEU A 179 -1.68 -8.78 11.66
N PRO A 180 -1.78 -9.93 12.34
CA PRO A 180 -2.67 -10.08 13.51
C PRO A 180 -2.31 -9.16 14.68
N ASN A 181 -1.02 -8.84 14.82
CA ASN A 181 -0.48 -8.05 15.92
C ASN A 181 -0.50 -6.54 15.69
N LYS A 182 -1.05 -6.05 14.56
CA LYS A 182 -1.19 -4.61 14.29
C LYS A 182 -2.61 -4.14 14.68
N PRO A 183 -2.77 -2.89 15.19
CA PRO A 183 -4.08 -2.35 15.54
C PRO A 183 -5.09 -2.38 14.38
N HIS A 184 -4.59 -2.10 13.18
CA HIS A 184 -5.31 -2.32 11.92
C HIS A 184 -4.67 -3.52 11.22
N LYS A 185 -5.37 -4.65 11.25
CA LYS A 185 -4.80 -5.93 10.82
C LYS A 185 -4.69 -6.08 9.30
N TRP A 186 -5.48 -5.34 8.53
CA TRP A 186 -5.54 -5.47 7.07
C TRP A 186 -4.98 -4.23 6.37
N GLY A 187 -4.00 -4.42 5.48
CA GLY A 187 -3.43 -3.32 4.71
C GLY A 187 -2.25 -3.72 3.82
N TYR A 188 -1.55 -2.73 3.28
CA TYR A 188 -0.29 -2.95 2.58
C TYR A 188 0.84 -3.00 3.59
N LYS A 189 1.62 -4.07 3.56
CA LYS A 189 2.81 -4.24 4.39
C LYS A 189 3.99 -3.53 3.73
N LEU A 190 4.68 -2.69 4.50
CA LEU A 190 5.91 -2.01 4.10
C LEU A 190 7.04 -2.43 5.05
N PHE A 191 8.24 -2.65 4.52
CA PHE A 191 9.47 -2.68 5.31
C PHE A 191 10.10 -1.30 5.25
N VAL A 192 10.45 -0.71 6.39
CA VAL A 192 10.93 0.67 6.46
C VAL A 192 12.23 0.73 7.25
N VAL A 193 13.23 1.43 6.71
CA VAL A 193 14.48 1.74 7.39
C VAL A 193 14.39 3.15 7.97
N CYS A 194 14.47 3.26 9.30
CA CYS A 194 14.32 4.54 10.02
C CYS A 194 15.48 4.82 10.97
N ASN A 195 15.74 6.09 11.27
CA ASN A 195 16.58 6.48 12.42
C ASN A 195 15.80 6.51 13.74
N LEU A 196 16.53 6.78 14.82
CA LEU A 196 15.98 6.96 16.16
C LEU A 196 14.92 8.07 16.26
N MET A 197 14.99 9.09 15.40
CA MET A 197 14.03 10.21 15.37
C MET A 197 12.78 9.90 14.54
N GLY A 198 12.68 8.70 13.96
CA GLY A 198 11.55 8.27 13.14
C GLY A 198 11.60 8.74 11.68
N TYR A 199 12.74 9.28 11.21
CA TYR A 199 12.91 9.60 9.80
C TYR A 199 13.15 8.33 8.99
N ALA A 200 12.32 8.09 7.97
CA ALA A 200 12.47 6.97 7.04
C ALA A 200 13.45 7.31 5.91
N TYR A 201 14.49 6.50 5.74
CA TYR A 201 15.48 6.64 4.66
C TYR A 201 15.07 5.91 3.39
N LYS A 202 14.40 4.76 3.55
CA LYS A 202 13.95 3.90 2.47
C LYS A 202 12.79 3.06 2.97
N PHE A 203 11.86 2.75 2.07
CA PHE A 203 10.88 1.71 2.30
C PHE A 203 10.72 0.80 1.09
N GLU A 204 10.18 -0.37 1.34
CA GLU A 204 9.84 -1.36 0.33
C GLU A 204 8.43 -1.90 0.59
N VAL A 205 7.60 -1.94 -0.45
CA VAL A 205 6.24 -2.48 -0.36
C VAL A 205 6.31 -3.98 -0.61
N TYR A 206 5.82 -4.77 0.34
CA TYR A 206 5.72 -6.22 0.16
C TYR A 206 4.76 -6.54 -0.99
N SER A 207 5.26 -7.23 -2.01
CA SER A 207 4.49 -7.58 -3.21
C SER A 207 4.28 -9.09 -3.41
N GLY A 208 4.63 -9.90 -2.40
CA GLY A 208 4.70 -11.36 -2.45
C GLY A 208 6.15 -11.86 -2.44
N GLN A 209 6.33 -13.18 -2.40
CA GLN A 209 7.65 -13.78 -2.60
C GLN A 209 8.05 -13.70 -4.08
N GLU A 210 9.25 -13.19 -4.37
CA GLU A 210 9.83 -13.30 -5.70
C GLU A 210 10.13 -14.78 -5.99
N LYS A 211 9.93 -15.21 -7.25
CA LYS A 211 10.49 -16.48 -7.72
C LYS A 211 11.98 -16.30 -7.95
N THR A 212 12.76 -16.09 -6.89
CA THR A 212 14.21 -16.13 -7.00
C THR A 212 14.62 -17.58 -7.26
N THR A 213 15.24 -17.83 -8.41
CA THR A 213 15.86 -19.12 -8.76
C THR A 213 17.10 -19.43 -7.91
N ASP A 214 17.54 -18.47 -7.10
CA ASP A 214 18.70 -18.57 -6.21
C ASP A 214 18.25 -18.71 -4.76
N LYS A 215 17.33 -19.65 -4.51
CA LYS A 215 17.06 -20.13 -3.15
C LYS A 215 18.28 -20.95 -2.72
N PRO A 216 19.07 -20.54 -1.70
CA PRO A 216 20.12 -21.41 -1.19
C PRO A 216 19.48 -22.73 -0.73
N PRO A 217 20.13 -23.89 -0.94
CA PRO A 217 19.50 -25.21 -0.82
C PRO A 217 18.94 -25.57 0.58
N ASN A 218 19.13 -24.68 1.57
CA ASN A 218 18.69 -24.85 2.96
C ASN A 218 17.73 -23.76 3.44
N GLU A 219 17.16 -22.93 2.56
CA GLU A 219 16.12 -21.99 2.97
C GLU A 219 14.79 -22.75 3.18
N PRO A 220 14.15 -22.68 4.36
CA PRO A 220 12.84 -23.28 4.55
C PRO A 220 11.81 -22.60 3.63
N ASP A 221 10.94 -23.40 3.01
CA ASP A 221 9.75 -22.87 2.34
C ASP A 221 8.82 -22.30 3.41
N LEU A 222 8.81 -20.97 3.53
CA LEU A 222 7.80 -20.20 4.26
C LEU A 222 6.54 -20.02 3.42
#